data_AF-A0AAN8EQQ6-F1
#
_entry.id   AF-A0AAN8EQQ6-F1
#
_cell.length_a   1.000
_cell.length_b   1.000
_cell.length_c   1.000
_cell.angle_alpha   90.00
_cell.angle_beta   90.00
_cell.angle_gamma   90.00
#
_symmetry.space_group_name_H-M   'P 1'
#
loop_
_entity.id
_entity.type
_entity.pdbx_description
1 polymer ?
#
loop_
_entity_poly.entity_id
_entity_poly.type
_entity_poly.pdbx_seq_one_letter_code
_entity_poly.pdbx_strand_id
1 'polypeptide(L)'
;MGRLGNAVNPEYIMAPIGLAIASSFVLFVVSYFIERHSLWVPVPSPAPVPYPIKLSLIDRVRVGGNRLNLTFELRGGFDKMSLHVTPLAGYELVTWSFTNINIEEFGRRTTYFVFLTYGFEMPEYRRFWILLENPAATPADPKHTSNVEIAVASHHAHGEHQHSETLRQLRHLIQGRRQTPEMAVGWWKWGMTMIGGVAELVVYIF
;
A
#
# COMPACT_ATOMS: atom_id res chain seq x y z
N MET A 1 -8.10 -26.21 -33.19
CA MET A 1 -7.18 -26.80 -32.19
C MET A 1 -5.99 -25.86 -32.08
N GLY A 2 -5.59 -25.26 -30.96
CA GLY A 2 -6.03 -25.33 -29.57
C GLY A 2 -5.59 -24.04 -28.83
N ARG A 3 -6.28 -23.78 -27.71
CA ARG A 3 -6.09 -22.66 -26.77
C ARG A 3 -4.69 -22.69 -26.15
N LEU A 4 -4.05 -21.53 -26.02
CA LEU A 4 -3.00 -21.28 -25.04
C LEU A 4 -3.42 -20.06 -24.21
N GLY A 5 -4.14 -20.36 -23.13
CA GLY A 5 -4.32 -19.42 -22.04
C GLY A 5 -3.06 -19.40 -21.20
N ASN A 6 -2.63 -18.19 -20.83
CA ASN A 6 -1.90 -17.95 -19.60
C ASN A 6 -2.48 -16.67 -19.01
N ALA A 7 -3.51 -16.84 -18.19
CA ALA A 7 -4.00 -15.81 -17.30
C ALA A 7 -2.96 -15.67 -16.17
N VAL A 8 -2.02 -14.74 -16.32
CA VAL A 8 -1.20 -14.32 -15.18
C VAL A 8 -2.12 -13.46 -14.32
N ASN A 9 -2.50 -13.98 -13.14
CA ASN A 9 -3.28 -13.21 -12.17
C ASN A 9 -2.45 -11.98 -11.76
N PRO A 10 -2.94 -10.74 -11.98
CA PRO A 10 -2.21 -9.51 -11.65
C PRO A 10 -1.81 -9.44 -10.17
N GLU A 11 -2.50 -10.12 -9.26
CA GLU A 11 -2.09 -10.25 -7.85
C GLU A 11 -0.69 -10.84 -7.69
N TYR A 12 -0.27 -11.79 -8.55
CA TYR A 12 1.07 -12.39 -8.49
C TYR A 12 2.18 -11.45 -8.99
N ILE A 13 1.85 -10.34 -9.64
CA ILE A 13 2.81 -9.31 -10.09
C ILE A 13 2.75 -8.09 -9.15
N MET A 14 1.55 -7.68 -8.78
CA MET A 14 1.29 -6.53 -7.94
C MET A 14 1.66 -6.77 -6.47
N ALA A 15 1.43 -7.96 -5.93
CA ALA A 15 1.85 -8.30 -4.57
C ALA A 15 3.38 -8.26 -4.37
N PRO A 16 4.23 -8.85 -5.24
CA PRO A 16 5.68 -8.73 -5.08
C PRO A 16 6.23 -7.33 -5.40
N ILE A 17 5.58 -6.53 -6.25
CA ILE A 17 5.99 -5.12 -6.51
C ILE A 17 5.58 -4.21 -5.35
N GLY A 18 4.35 -4.34 -4.85
CA GLY A 18 3.88 -3.65 -3.64
C GLY A 18 4.70 -4.05 -2.42
N LEU A 19 5.02 -5.34 -2.29
CA LEU A 19 5.98 -5.84 -1.32
C LEU A 19 7.36 -5.23 -1.57
N ALA A 20 7.87 -5.14 -2.80
CA ALA A 20 9.18 -4.56 -3.08
C ALA A 20 9.24 -3.06 -2.77
N ILE A 21 8.16 -2.30 -2.94
CA ILE A 21 8.10 -0.85 -2.65
C ILE A 21 7.92 -0.60 -1.15
N ALA A 22 7.01 -1.32 -0.49
CA ALA A 22 6.91 -1.33 0.98
C ALA A 22 8.24 -1.82 1.60
N SER A 23 8.85 -2.82 0.97
CA SER A 23 10.18 -3.31 1.30
C SER A 23 11.24 -2.33 0.91
N SER A 24 11.11 -1.40 -0.03
CA SER A 24 12.16 -0.44 -0.38
C SER A 24 12.33 0.60 0.73
N PHE A 25 11.25 0.97 1.39
CA PHE A 25 11.29 1.80 2.59
C PHE A 25 11.88 1.04 3.79
N VAL A 26 11.57 -0.26 3.90
CA VAL A 26 12.20 -1.17 4.88
C VAL A 26 13.66 -1.46 4.53
N LEU A 27 14.03 -1.63 3.25
CA LEU A 27 15.33 -1.98 2.67
C LEU A 27 16.26 -0.78 2.65
N PHE A 28 15.79 0.46 2.65
CA PHE A 28 16.70 1.57 2.89
C PHE A 28 17.23 1.55 4.34
N VAL A 29 16.42 1.04 5.29
CA VAL A 29 16.82 0.79 6.69
C VAL A 29 17.49 -0.59 6.85
N VAL A 30 17.07 -1.59 6.06
CA VAL A 30 17.49 -2.99 6.15
C VAL A 30 18.70 -3.28 5.27
N SER A 31 18.99 -2.57 4.20
CA SER A 31 20.22 -2.74 3.41
C SER A 31 21.48 -2.35 4.20
N TYR A 32 21.33 -1.56 5.28
CA TYR A 32 22.38 -1.37 6.28
C TYR A 32 22.56 -2.60 7.23
N PHE A 33 21.62 -3.55 7.20
CA PHE A 33 21.47 -4.67 8.13
C PHE A 33 21.22 -6.06 7.50
N ILE A 34 21.20 -6.23 6.16
CA ILE A 34 21.01 -7.56 5.54
C ILE A 34 22.31 -8.34 5.63
N GLU A 35 22.45 -9.06 6.73
CA GLU A 35 22.88 -10.45 6.67
C GLU A 35 21.65 -11.36 6.53
N ARG A 36 21.82 -12.50 5.87
CA ARG A 36 20.83 -13.41 5.24
C ARG A 36 19.83 -14.12 6.19
N HIS A 37 19.36 -13.48 7.25
CA HIS A 37 18.52 -14.10 8.27
C HIS A 37 17.34 -13.21 8.70
N SER A 38 16.42 -12.89 7.80
CA SER A 38 15.11 -12.36 8.21
C SER A 38 14.20 -13.50 8.67
N LEU A 39 13.96 -13.58 9.98
CA LEU A 39 13.03 -14.54 10.58
C LEU A 39 11.64 -13.89 10.68
N TRP A 40 10.64 -14.51 10.06
CA TRP A 40 9.25 -14.14 10.29
C TRP A 40 8.80 -14.69 11.65
N VAL A 41 8.35 -13.81 12.53
CA VAL A 41 7.85 -14.16 13.87
C VAL A 41 6.34 -13.89 13.90
N PRO A 42 5.48 -14.91 14.02
CA PRO A 42 4.06 -14.69 14.17
C PRO A 42 3.78 -13.93 15.46
N VAL A 43 2.91 -12.93 15.39
CA VAL A 43 2.37 -12.27 16.58
C VAL A 43 1.20 -13.09 17.14
N PRO A 44 1.06 -13.20 18.49
CA PRO A 44 0.03 -14.04 19.12
C PRO A 44 -1.41 -13.59 18.82
N SER A 45 -1.61 -12.33 18.47
CA SER A 45 -2.88 -11.78 18.00
C SER A 45 -2.64 -10.66 17.00
N PRO A 46 -3.53 -10.46 16.01
CA PRO A 46 -3.50 -9.27 15.16
C PRO A 46 -3.52 -8.01 16.02
N ALA A 47 -2.57 -7.10 15.79
CA ALA A 47 -2.59 -5.82 16.48
C ALA A 47 -3.72 -4.95 15.92
N PRO A 48 -4.49 -4.24 16.76
CA PRO A 48 -5.45 -3.27 16.27
C PRO A 48 -4.71 -2.16 15.52
N VAL A 49 -5.13 -1.91 14.28
CA VAL A 49 -4.56 -0.85 13.44
C VAL A 49 -5.35 0.44 13.71
N PRO A 50 -4.70 1.51 14.22
CA PRO A 50 -5.36 2.79 14.40
C PRO A 50 -5.66 3.41 13.02
N TYR A 51 -6.84 4.02 12.85
CA TYR A 51 -7.27 4.64 11.58
C TYR A 51 -7.20 3.68 10.37
N PRO A 52 -7.92 2.54 10.39
CA PRO A 52 -7.85 1.57 9.30
C PRO A 52 -8.26 2.19 7.97
N ILE A 53 -7.56 1.82 6.90
CA ILE A 53 -7.84 2.32 5.55
C ILE A 53 -9.23 1.87 5.10
N LYS A 54 -10.05 2.83 4.66
CA LYS A 54 -11.32 2.57 3.99
C LYS A 54 -11.35 3.33 2.68
N LEU A 55 -11.33 2.58 1.57
CA LEU A 55 -11.48 3.11 0.23
C LEU A 55 -12.88 2.80 -0.27
N SER A 56 -13.55 3.79 -0.84
CA SER A 56 -14.90 3.63 -1.41
C SER A 56 -15.03 4.39 -2.72
N LEU A 57 -15.69 3.76 -3.70
CA LEU A 57 -16.11 4.41 -4.93
C LEU A 57 -17.39 5.20 -4.66
N ILE A 58 -17.34 6.52 -4.79
CA ILE A 58 -18.50 7.40 -4.59
C ILE A 58 -19.26 7.57 -5.90
N ASP A 59 -18.56 7.72 -7.02
CA ASP A 59 -19.20 8.05 -8.28
C ASP A 59 -18.51 7.40 -9.48
N ARG A 60 -19.31 7.02 -10.47
CA ARG A 60 -18.89 6.39 -11.73
C ARG A 60 -19.69 7.00 -12.87
N VAL A 61 -19.05 7.91 -13.60
CA VAL A 61 -19.68 8.69 -14.67
C VAL A 61 -18.98 8.46 -15.99
N ARG A 62 -19.74 8.13 -17.03
CA ARG A 62 -19.22 8.05 -18.40
C ARG A 62 -19.13 9.45 -19.00
N VAL A 63 -17.92 9.93 -19.30
CA VAL A 63 -17.67 11.30 -19.76
C VAL A 63 -17.41 11.29 -21.27
N GLY A 64 -18.46 11.05 -22.04
CA GLY A 64 -18.40 10.94 -23.50
C GLY A 64 -17.74 9.66 -24.01
N GLY A 65 -18.23 9.13 -25.13
CA GLY A 65 -17.64 7.99 -25.85
C GLY A 65 -17.11 6.88 -24.93
N ASN A 66 -15.78 6.72 -24.88
CA ASN A 66 -15.09 5.61 -24.20
C ASN A 66 -14.41 5.99 -22.88
N ARG A 67 -14.77 7.16 -22.31
CA ARG A 67 -14.13 7.67 -21.10
C ARG A 67 -14.98 7.42 -19.87
N LEU A 68 -14.31 7.09 -18.78
CA LEU A 68 -14.92 6.79 -17.49
C LEU A 68 -14.23 7.62 -16.41
N ASN A 69 -14.99 8.47 -15.74
CA ASN A 69 -14.54 9.21 -14.57
C ASN A 69 -15.01 8.48 -13.32
N LEU A 70 -14.06 8.13 -12.46
CA LEU A 70 -14.28 7.43 -11.20
C LEU A 70 -13.87 8.34 -10.04
N THR A 71 -14.78 8.58 -9.10
CA THR A 71 -14.50 9.40 -7.91
C THR A 71 -14.47 8.52 -6.67
N PHE A 72 -13.41 8.65 -5.88
CA PHE A 72 -13.16 7.86 -4.69
C PHE A 72 -13.10 8.73 -3.44
N GLU A 73 -13.46 8.13 -2.32
CA GLU A 73 -13.17 8.65 -0.99
C GLU A 73 -12.31 7.65 -0.23
N LEU A 74 -11.18 8.15 0.26
CA LEU A 74 -10.22 7.43 1.06
C LEU A 74 -10.23 8.00 2.48
N ARG A 75 -10.59 7.16 3.44
CA ARG A 75 -10.55 7.45 4.88
C ARG A 75 -9.49 6.61 5.56
N GLY A 76 -9.03 7.09 6.70
CA GLY A 76 -7.98 6.42 7.48
C GLY A 76 -6.62 6.50 6.81
N GLY A 77 -5.76 5.57 7.19
CA GLY A 77 -4.31 5.64 7.02
C GLY A 77 -3.69 6.77 7.83
N PHE A 78 -2.39 6.68 8.07
CA PHE A 78 -1.64 7.62 8.90
C PHE A 78 -0.42 8.17 8.12
N ASP A 79 0.46 8.91 8.80
CA ASP A 79 1.65 9.64 8.33
C ASP A 79 2.02 9.57 6.85
N LYS A 80 2.27 8.36 6.33
CA LYS A 80 2.68 8.11 4.95
C LYS A 80 1.81 7.02 4.35
N MET A 81 1.20 7.33 3.22
CA MET A 81 0.47 6.35 2.43
C MET A 81 1.00 6.28 1.00
N SER A 82 0.89 5.12 0.38
CA SER A 82 1.07 4.96 -1.06
C SER A 82 -0.20 4.42 -1.68
N LEU A 83 -0.63 5.06 -2.76
CA LEU A 83 -1.75 4.66 -3.59
C LEU A 83 -1.19 4.09 -4.90
N HIS A 84 -1.62 2.89 -5.27
CA HIS A 84 -1.28 2.25 -6.54
C HIS A 84 -2.56 2.12 -7.35
N VAL A 85 -2.53 2.62 -8.58
CA VAL A 85 -3.68 2.66 -9.48
C VAL A 85 -3.33 1.87 -10.74
N THR A 86 -4.07 0.80 -10.98
CA THR A 86 -3.87 -0.11 -12.11
C THR A 86 -5.15 -0.13 -12.95
N PRO A 87 -5.17 0.56 -14.10
CA PRO A 87 -6.27 0.43 -15.05
C PRO A 87 -6.43 -1.03 -15.51
N LEU A 88 -7.68 -1.49 -15.61
CA LEU A 88 -8.03 -2.86 -16.00
C LEU A 88 -8.88 -2.86 -17.29
N ALA A 89 -9.21 -4.04 -17.81
CA ALA A 89 -10.15 -4.22 -18.92
C ALA A 89 -9.86 -3.37 -20.19
N GLY A 90 -8.58 -3.15 -20.48
CA GLY A 90 -8.15 -2.35 -21.63
C GLY A 90 -8.34 -0.84 -21.47
N TYR A 91 -8.70 -0.37 -20.27
CA TYR A 91 -8.64 1.04 -19.94
C TYR A 91 -7.19 1.49 -19.75
N GLU A 92 -6.94 2.74 -20.10
CA GLU A 92 -5.71 3.46 -19.85
C GLU A 92 -6.03 4.67 -18.96
N LEU A 93 -5.09 5.05 -18.08
CA LEU A 93 -5.17 6.30 -17.36
C LEU A 93 -5.05 7.46 -18.36
N VAL A 94 -5.90 8.48 -18.23
CA VAL A 94 -5.78 9.74 -19.00
C VAL A 94 -5.26 10.84 -18.10
N THR A 95 -5.89 11.03 -16.95
CA THR A 95 -5.50 12.04 -15.95
C THR A 95 -6.18 11.73 -14.61
N TRP A 96 -5.82 12.48 -13.58
CA TRP A 96 -6.32 12.32 -12.22
C TRP A 96 -6.37 13.66 -11.49
N SER A 97 -6.91 13.67 -10.27
CA SER A 97 -7.05 14.88 -9.47
C SER A 97 -5.82 15.25 -8.62
N PHE A 98 -4.74 14.46 -8.66
CA PHE A 98 -3.58 14.68 -7.77
C PHE A 98 -2.64 15.75 -8.31
N THR A 99 -2.12 15.52 -9.51
CA THR A 99 -1.15 16.39 -10.18
C THR A 99 -1.43 16.40 -11.67
N ASN A 100 -0.95 17.43 -12.36
CA ASN A 100 -0.97 17.43 -13.82
C ASN A 100 0.01 16.36 -14.33
N ILE A 101 -0.52 15.25 -14.82
CA ILE A 101 0.27 14.16 -15.40
C ILE A 101 0.32 14.31 -16.91
N ASN A 102 1.53 14.29 -17.47
CA ASN A 102 1.75 14.20 -18.92
C ASN A 102 2.13 12.75 -19.25
N ILE A 103 1.17 11.98 -19.75
CA ILE A 103 1.37 10.53 -20.00
C ILE A 103 2.32 10.27 -21.16
N GLU A 104 2.39 11.18 -22.13
CA GLU A 104 3.32 11.06 -23.26
C GLU A 104 4.77 11.16 -22.81
N GLU A 105 5.04 12.04 -21.84
CA GLU A 105 6.37 12.23 -21.26
C GLU A 105 6.71 11.17 -20.19
N PHE A 106 5.73 10.80 -19.36
CA PHE A 106 5.92 9.85 -18.25
C PHE A 106 5.96 8.38 -18.70
N GLY A 107 5.48 8.11 -19.91
CA GLY A 107 5.28 6.79 -20.48
C GLY A 107 4.02 6.10 -19.93
N ARG A 108 3.34 5.33 -20.81
CA ARG A 108 2.21 4.48 -20.39
C ARG A 108 2.73 3.36 -19.48
N ARG A 109 2.14 3.23 -18.29
CA ARG A 109 2.48 2.20 -17.31
C ARG A 109 1.26 1.32 -17.06
N THR A 110 1.53 0.08 -16.67
CA THR A 110 0.49 -0.82 -16.15
C THR A 110 -0.06 -0.33 -14.82
N THR A 111 0.81 0.21 -13.96
CA THR A 111 0.45 0.74 -12.65
C THR A 111 1.09 2.11 -12.42
N TYR A 112 0.29 3.03 -11.92
CA TYR A 112 0.70 4.35 -11.46
C TYR A 112 0.73 4.37 -9.93
N PHE A 113 1.60 5.19 -9.35
CA PHE A 113 1.69 5.30 -7.89
C PHE A 113 1.67 6.77 -7.45
N VAL A 114 1.06 7.04 -6.30
CA VAL A 114 0.97 8.35 -5.67
C VAL A 114 1.37 8.21 -4.21
N PHE A 115 2.32 9.01 -3.75
CA PHE A 115 2.66 9.11 -2.33
C PHE A 115 1.84 10.23 -1.68
N LEU A 116 1.13 9.89 -0.61
CA LEU A 116 0.32 10.80 0.18
C LEU A 116 0.98 10.95 1.54
N THR A 117 1.41 12.16 1.86
CA THR A 117 1.98 12.54 3.16
C THR A 117 1.32 13.83 3.62
N TYR A 118 1.13 14.01 4.93
CA TYR A 118 0.68 15.27 5.51
C TYR A 118 1.75 15.84 6.43
N GLY A 119 1.73 17.16 6.63
CA GLY A 119 2.75 17.86 7.40
C GLY A 119 2.43 18.07 8.88
N PHE A 120 1.15 18.23 9.23
CA PHE A 120 0.73 18.55 10.60
C PHE A 120 -0.49 17.73 11.04
N GLU A 121 -1.67 18.01 10.47
CA GLU A 121 -2.91 17.29 10.81
C GLU A 121 -3.32 16.30 9.72
N MET A 122 -3.80 15.14 10.16
CA MET A 122 -4.35 14.12 9.29
C MET A 122 -5.74 14.56 8.79
N PRO A 123 -5.98 14.61 7.46
CA PRO A 123 -7.31 14.91 6.93
C PRO A 123 -8.29 13.77 7.26
N GLU A 124 -9.52 14.12 7.60
CA GLU A 124 -10.58 13.14 7.93
C GLU A 124 -10.90 12.20 6.76
N TYR A 125 -10.91 12.76 5.54
CA TYR A 125 -11.08 12.03 4.30
C TYR A 125 -10.30 12.70 3.16
N ARG A 126 -9.99 11.92 2.14
CA ARG A 126 -9.36 12.40 0.90
C ARG A 126 -10.26 11.99 -0.26
N ARG A 127 -10.72 12.99 -1.03
CA ARG A 127 -11.46 12.73 -2.27
C ARG A 127 -10.55 12.95 -3.45
N PHE A 128 -10.57 12.01 -4.37
CA PHE A 128 -9.84 12.10 -5.62
C PHE A 128 -10.64 11.46 -6.75
N TRP A 129 -10.35 11.88 -7.97
CA TRP A 129 -10.96 11.32 -9.16
C TRP A 129 -9.90 10.87 -10.15
N ILE A 130 -10.26 9.87 -10.95
CA ILE A 130 -9.42 9.24 -11.96
C ILE A 130 -10.21 9.17 -13.25
N LEU A 131 -9.65 9.72 -14.34
CA LEU A 131 -10.22 9.63 -15.66
C LEU A 131 -9.50 8.53 -16.45
N LEU A 132 -10.28 7.55 -16.88
CA LEU A 132 -9.84 6.42 -17.70
C LEU A 132 -10.42 6.53 -19.11
N GLU A 133 -9.72 5.99 -20.09
CA GLU A 133 -10.17 5.88 -21.47
C GLU A 133 -9.95 4.45 -21.97
N ASN A 134 -10.93 3.90 -22.70
CA ASN A 134 -10.76 2.63 -23.40
C ASN A 134 -10.50 2.90 -24.89
N PRO A 135 -9.26 2.76 -25.37
CA PRO A 135 -8.91 3.07 -26.77
C PRO A 135 -9.62 2.14 -27.76
N ALA A 136 -9.90 0.90 -27.36
CA ALA A 136 -10.54 -0.10 -28.22
C ALA A 136 -12.04 0.14 -28.41
N ALA A 137 -12.62 1.17 -27.76
CA ALA A 137 -14.02 1.55 -27.86
C ALA A 137 -15.04 0.43 -27.60
N THR A 138 -14.60 -0.65 -26.98
CA THR A 138 -15.45 -1.81 -26.78
C THR A 138 -16.43 -1.47 -25.66
N PRO A 139 -17.75 -1.51 -25.89
CA PRO A 139 -18.73 -1.12 -24.90
C PRO A 139 -18.89 -2.22 -23.86
N ALA A 140 -17.87 -2.45 -23.04
CA ALA A 140 -18.04 -3.18 -21.80
C ALA A 140 -18.91 -2.32 -20.89
N ASP A 141 -19.96 -2.90 -20.28
CA ASP A 141 -20.81 -2.17 -19.36
C ASP A 141 -19.93 -1.69 -18.19
N PRO A 142 -19.73 -0.36 -18.03
CA PRO A 142 -18.86 0.15 -17.01
C PRO A 142 -19.34 -0.22 -15.61
N LYS A 143 -20.62 -0.55 -15.40
CA LYS A 143 -21.14 -0.93 -14.07
C LYS A 143 -20.88 -2.39 -13.69
N HIS A 144 -20.69 -3.25 -14.69
CA HIS A 144 -20.52 -4.70 -14.49
C HIS A 144 -19.11 -5.19 -14.83
N THR A 145 -18.22 -4.28 -15.20
CA THR A 145 -16.82 -4.57 -15.54
C THR A 145 -15.91 -3.93 -14.53
N SER A 146 -14.93 -4.67 -14.02
CA SER A 146 -13.86 -4.09 -13.23
C SER A 146 -12.97 -3.22 -14.11
N ASN A 147 -12.97 -1.92 -13.87
CA ASN A 147 -12.27 -0.90 -14.64
C ASN A 147 -10.92 -0.54 -14.02
N VAL A 148 -10.76 -0.70 -12.71
CA VAL A 148 -9.54 -0.30 -12.01
C VAL A 148 -9.30 -1.13 -10.74
N GLU A 149 -8.05 -1.48 -10.50
CA GLU A 149 -7.57 -1.97 -9.20
C GLU A 149 -6.86 -0.83 -8.48
N ILE A 150 -7.17 -0.67 -7.20
CA ILE A 150 -6.52 0.31 -6.33
C ILE A 150 -5.99 -0.39 -5.09
N ALA A 151 -4.68 -0.33 -4.89
CA ALA A 151 -4.03 -0.75 -3.66
C ALA A 151 -3.60 0.47 -2.84
N VAL A 152 -3.91 0.48 -1.55
CA VAL A 152 -3.51 1.54 -0.63
C VAL A 152 -2.69 0.93 0.50
N ALA A 153 -1.46 1.42 0.67
CA ALA A 153 -0.64 1.09 1.82
C ALA A 153 -0.53 2.29 2.76
N SER A 154 -0.56 2.06 4.06
CA SER A 154 -0.32 3.06 5.11
C SER A 154 0.83 2.60 5.99
N HIS A 155 1.73 3.51 6.31
CA HIS A 155 2.82 3.32 7.25
C HIS A 155 2.63 4.27 8.44
N HIS A 156 2.49 3.67 9.63
CA HIS A 156 2.50 4.41 10.89
C HIS A 156 3.96 4.59 11.30
N ALA A 157 4.62 5.58 10.69
CA ALA A 157 6.05 5.74 10.80
C ALA A 157 6.48 6.54 12.04
N HIS A 158 5.61 7.39 12.58
CA HIS A 158 5.90 8.27 13.71
C HIS A 158 4.75 8.33 14.71
N GLY A 159 5.02 8.96 15.85
CA GLY A 159 4.03 9.21 16.89
C GLY A 159 3.61 7.95 17.65
N GLU A 160 2.54 8.08 18.43
CA GLU A 160 2.07 7.03 19.35
C GLU A 160 1.60 5.76 18.63
N HIS A 161 1.20 5.91 17.35
CA HIS A 161 0.68 4.84 16.50
C HIS A 161 1.76 4.03 15.80
N GLN A 162 3.02 4.46 15.88
CA GLN A 162 4.14 3.71 15.31
C GLN A 162 4.28 2.32 15.96
N HIS A 163 3.97 2.22 17.25
CA HIS A 163 4.19 1.00 18.01
C HIS A 163 2.88 0.27 18.28
N SER A 164 2.76 -0.94 17.71
CA SER A 164 1.76 -1.89 18.18
C SER A 164 2.01 -2.26 19.63
N GLU A 165 0.97 -2.70 20.34
CA GLU A 165 1.10 -3.13 21.73
C GLU A 165 2.13 -4.27 21.87
N THR A 166 2.14 -5.21 20.93
CA THR A 166 3.15 -6.28 20.86
C THR A 166 4.58 -5.71 20.75
N LEU A 167 4.78 -4.67 19.93
CA LEU A 167 6.08 -4.03 19.80
C LEU A 167 6.47 -3.29 21.08
N ARG A 168 5.51 -2.67 21.78
CA ARG A 168 5.74 -2.05 23.09
C ARG A 168 6.16 -3.08 24.14
N GLN A 169 5.43 -4.20 24.24
CA GLN A 169 5.75 -5.29 25.16
C GLN A 169 7.15 -5.86 24.89
N LEU A 170 7.48 -6.09 23.61
CA LEU A 170 8.80 -6.57 23.22
C LEU A 170 9.91 -5.58 23.56
N ARG A 171 9.68 -4.27 23.36
CA ARG A 171 10.60 -3.21 23.79
C ARG A 171 10.77 -3.17 25.30
N HIS A 172 9.69 -3.27 26.07
CA HIS A 172 9.76 -3.33 27.53
C HIS A 172 10.53 -4.56 28.03
N LEU A 173 10.32 -5.72 27.41
CA LEU A 173 11.06 -6.94 27.71
C LEU A 173 12.56 -6.77 27.43
N ILE A 174 12.92 -6.19 26.28
CA ILE A 174 14.33 -5.89 25.96
C ILE A 174 14.91 -4.88 26.96
N GLN A 175 14.17 -3.83 27.31
CA GLN A 175 14.62 -2.80 28.26
C GLN A 175 14.81 -3.36 29.68
N GLY A 176 13.86 -4.13 30.21
CA GLY A 176 13.97 -4.73 31.54
C GLY A 176 15.16 -5.71 31.63
N ARG A 177 15.39 -6.49 30.56
CA ARG A 177 16.54 -7.39 30.48
C ARG A 177 17.89 -6.66 30.40
N ARG A 178 17.94 -5.45 29.82
CA ARG A 178 19.14 -4.60 29.85
C ARG A 178 19.48 -4.08 31.24
N GLN A 179 18.48 -3.94 32.11
CA GLN A 179 18.67 -3.44 33.48
C GLN A 179 19.06 -4.54 34.48
N THR A 180 18.84 -5.83 34.16
CA THR A 180 19.09 -6.98 35.03
C THR A 180 19.92 -8.07 34.31
N PRO A 181 21.19 -7.78 33.97
CA PRO A 181 21.98 -8.62 33.07
C PRO A 181 22.25 -10.04 33.57
N GLU A 182 22.34 -10.22 34.88
CA GLU A 182 22.50 -11.50 35.59
C GLU A 182 21.35 -12.50 35.33
N MET A 183 20.13 -12.04 35.04
CA MET A 183 19.00 -12.91 34.69
C MET A 183 18.96 -13.33 33.23
N ALA A 184 19.82 -12.76 32.38
CA ALA A 184 19.82 -13.02 30.93
C ALA A 184 21.03 -13.84 30.45
N VAL A 185 21.84 -14.39 31.37
CA VAL A 185 22.98 -15.28 31.08
C VAL A 185 22.52 -16.43 30.16
N GLY A 186 23.16 -16.56 29.00
CA GLY A 186 22.80 -17.53 27.94
C GLY A 186 21.98 -16.95 26.77
N TRP A 187 21.44 -15.74 26.90
CA TRP A 187 20.64 -15.06 25.87
C TRP A 187 21.41 -13.89 25.22
N TRP A 188 22.55 -13.53 25.81
CA TRP A 188 23.48 -12.48 25.37
C TRP A 188 24.37 -12.95 24.23
N LYS A 189 23.87 -12.98 23.00
CA LYS A 189 24.74 -12.91 21.81
C LYS A 189 24.32 -11.88 20.77
N TRP A 190 23.24 -11.16 21.02
CA TRP A 190 22.71 -10.21 20.05
C TRP A 190 22.45 -8.89 20.76
N GLY A 191 23.22 -7.85 20.41
CA GLY A 191 22.80 -6.48 20.66
C GLY A 191 21.49 -6.28 19.90
N MET A 192 20.35 -6.38 20.59
CA MET A 192 19.05 -6.24 19.95
C MET A 192 18.78 -4.76 19.70
N THR A 193 19.15 -4.26 18.52
CA THR A 193 18.58 -3.06 17.93
C THR A 193 17.32 -3.46 17.18
N MET A 194 16.18 -2.82 17.51
CA MET A 194 14.88 -3.14 16.93
C MET A 194 14.25 -1.88 16.37
N ILE A 195 14.10 -1.85 15.05
CA ILE A 195 13.25 -0.89 14.34
C ILE A 195 12.01 -1.66 13.93
N GLY A 196 10.84 -1.15 14.31
CA GLY A 196 9.55 -1.78 14.04
C GLY A 196 8.46 -0.72 13.92
N GLY A 197 7.47 -0.98 13.08
CA GLY A 197 6.36 -0.09 12.80
C GLY A 197 5.10 -0.87 12.43
N VAL A 198 3.96 -0.19 12.42
CA VAL A 198 2.70 -0.75 11.89
C VAL A 198 2.56 -0.36 10.43
N ALA A 199 2.22 -1.33 9.58
CA ALA A 199 1.87 -1.11 8.19
C ALA A 199 0.56 -1.82 7.86
N GLU A 200 -0.27 -1.20 7.04
CA GLU A 200 -1.54 -1.73 6.54
C GLU A 200 -1.55 -1.67 5.02
N LEU A 201 -2.07 -2.70 4.37
CA LEU A 201 -2.29 -2.75 2.92
C LEU A 201 -3.71 -3.23 2.66
N VAL A 202 -4.46 -2.48 1.86
CA VAL A 202 -5.77 -2.88 1.35
C VAL A 202 -5.77 -2.82 -0.17
N VAL A 203 -6.43 -3.78 -0.82
CA VAL A 203 -6.55 -3.87 -2.28
C VAL A 203 -8.02 -4.00 -2.64
N TYR A 204 -8.48 -3.16 -3.55
CA TYR A 204 -9.85 -3.17 -4.03
C TYR A 204 -9.88 -3.17 -5.56
N ILE A 205 -10.82 -3.93 -6.12
CA ILE A 205 -11.09 -3.97 -7.55
C ILE A 205 -12.48 -3.36 -7.75
N PHE A 206 -12.57 -2.35 -8.62
CA PHE A 206 -13.80 -1.60 -8.92
C PHE A 206 -14.18 -1.72 -10.38
#